data_AF-A0A6L9KWU5-F1
#
_entry.id   AF-A0A6L9KWU5-F1
#
_cell.length_a   1.000
_cell.length_b   1.000
_cell.length_c   1.000
_cell.angle_alpha   90.00
_cell.angle_beta   90.00
_cell.angle_gamma   90.00
#
_symmetry.space_group_name_H-M   'P 1'
#
loop_
_entity.id
_entity.type
_entity.pdbx_description
1 polymer ?
#
loop_
_entity_poly.entity_id
_entity_poly.type
_entity_poly.pdbx_seq_one_letter_code
_entity_poly.pdbx_strand_id
1 'polypeptide(L)'
;MIVGLLLAAGRSTRFGRNKLLHAPAGAPPLAFQAARCLSALEHSLAVIPEGDATLRTLFQDIGFAVTEVASMSGDRPPGLSDSLRTGLE
;
A
#
# COMPACT_ATOMS: atom_id res chain seq x y z
N MET A 1 20.45 2.30 -9.47
CA MET A 1 19.13 2.87 -9.11
C MET A 1 18.37 1.80 -8.34
N ILE A 2 17.86 2.13 -7.15
CA ILE A 2 17.10 1.22 -6.28
C ILE A 2 15.75 1.89 -6.00
N VAL A 3 14.66 1.15 -6.19
CA VAL A 3 13.28 1.64 -5.94
C VAL A 3 12.68 0.84 -4.79
N GLY A 4 12.08 1.54 -3.83
CA GLY A 4 11.30 0.92 -2.76
C GLY A 4 9.90 0.58 -3.25
N LEU A 5 9.45 -0.67 -3.05
CA LEU A 5 8.09 -1.08 -3.39
C LEU A 5 7.32 -1.46 -2.12
N LEU A 6 6.23 -0.75 -1.86
CA LEU A 6 5.37 -0.98 -0.70
C LEU A 6 4.01 -1.55 -1.15
N LEU A 7 3.78 -2.82 -0.84
CA LEU A 7 2.56 -3.53 -1.23
C LEU A 7 1.49 -3.37 -0.15
N ALA A 8 0.53 -2.48 -0.41
CA ALA A 8 -0.54 -2.06 0.49
C ALA A 8 -1.95 -2.45 0.02
N ALA A 9 -2.09 -3.23 -1.05
CA ALA A 9 -3.38 -3.65 -1.60
C ALA A 9 -4.07 -4.82 -0.86
N GLY A 10 -3.51 -5.29 0.25
CA GLY A 10 -4.00 -6.46 0.98
C GLY A 10 -5.32 -6.22 1.71
N ARG A 11 -6.34 -7.04 1.43
CA ARG A 11 -7.73 -6.91 1.94
C ARG A 11 -7.93 -7.08 3.46
N SER A 12 -6.89 -7.41 4.24
CA SER A 12 -6.96 -7.58 5.71
C SER A 12 -8.17 -8.39 6.23
N THR A 13 -8.58 -9.44 5.51
CA THR A 13 -9.83 -10.19 5.82
C THR A 13 -9.85 -10.84 7.19
N ARG A 14 -8.69 -11.18 7.77
CA ARG A 14 -8.56 -11.73 9.13
C ARG A 14 -8.46 -10.66 10.22
N PHE A 15 -8.26 -9.40 9.85
CA PHE A 15 -8.08 -8.27 10.78
C PHE A 15 -9.40 -7.53 11.04
N GLY A 16 -10.48 -7.86 10.32
CA GLY A 16 -11.82 -7.28 10.48
C GLY A 16 -11.97 -5.80 10.07
N ARG A 17 -10.86 -5.10 9.84
CA ARG A 17 -10.75 -3.70 9.37
C ARG A 17 -9.44 -3.51 8.60
N ASN A 18 -9.28 -2.40 7.88
CA ASN A 18 -8.05 -2.10 7.15
C ASN A 18 -6.85 -2.03 8.14
N LYS A 19 -6.01 -3.08 8.18
CA LYS A 19 -4.87 -3.21 9.10
C LYS A 19 -3.88 -2.05 8.94
N LEU A 20 -3.76 -1.50 7.74
CA LEU A 20 -2.79 -0.45 7.42
C LEU A 20 -3.13 0.87 8.09
N LEU A 21 -4.43 1.13 8.28
CA LEU A 21 -4.94 2.30 8.98
C LEU A 21 -5.10 2.06 10.49
N HIS A 22 -4.78 0.86 10.98
CA HIS A 22 -4.81 0.58 12.40
C HIS A 22 -3.62 1.24 13.10
N ALA A 23 -3.93 2.05 14.12
CA ALA A 23 -3.00 2.75 14.99
C ALA A 23 -3.07 2.15 16.40
N PRO A 24 -2.11 1.30 16.81
CA PRO A 24 -2.05 0.82 18.18
C PRO A 24 -1.74 1.98 19.13
N ALA A 25 -2.59 2.21 20.13
CA ALA A 25 -2.34 3.12 21.25
C ALA A 25 -1.88 4.55 20.88
N GLY A 26 -2.46 5.14 19.82
CA GLY A 26 -2.14 6.52 19.39
C GLY A 26 -0.86 6.67 18.58
N ALA A 27 -0.18 5.57 18.24
CA ALA A 27 0.94 5.58 17.31
C ALA A 27 0.46 5.89 15.88
N PRO A 28 1.34 6.38 14.98
CA PRO A 28 1.00 6.52 13.56
C PRO A 28 0.53 5.20 12.95
N PRO A 29 -0.34 5.24 11.91
CA PRO A 29 -0.82 4.04 11.23
C PRO A 29 0.31 3.13 10.75
N LEU A 30 0.05 1.82 10.68
CA LEU A 30 1.06 0.86 10.22
C LEU A 30 1.58 1.18 8.81
N ALA A 31 0.72 1.65 7.90
CA ALA A 31 1.14 2.11 6.57
C ALA A 31 2.17 3.25 6.64
N PHE A 32 1.95 4.22 7.53
CA PHE A 32 2.86 5.35 7.70
C PHE A 32 4.23 4.87 8.18
N GLN A 33 4.27 3.96 9.16
CA GLN A 33 5.54 3.44 9.66
C GLN A 33 6.29 2.63 8.60
N ALA A 34 5.59 1.82 7.82
CA ALA A 34 6.19 1.06 6.72
C ALA A 34 6.76 1.99 5.63
N ALA A 35 6.04 3.06 5.26
CA ALA A 35 6.54 4.06 4.32
C ALA A 35 7.75 4.81 4.86
N ARG A 36 7.77 5.17 6.16
CA ARG A 36 8.94 5.79 6.79
C ARG A 36 10.20 4.92 6.76
N CYS A 37 10.07 3.60 6.81
CA CYS A 37 11.24 2.71 6.67
C CYS A 37 11.87 2.80 5.27
N LEU A 38 11.09 3.16 4.26
CA LEU A 38 11.53 3.27 2.87
C LEU A 38 11.86 4.72 2.46
N SER A 39 11.63 5.72 3.34
CA SER A 39 11.83 7.14 3.00
C SER A 39 13.30 7.53 2.77
N ALA A 40 14.25 6.66 3.09
CA ALA A 40 15.67 6.86 2.75
C ALA A 40 15.97 6.59 1.26
N LEU A 41 15.04 5.97 0.54
CA LEU A 41 15.17 5.72 -0.90
C LEU A 41 14.65 6.93 -1.67
N GLU A 42 15.42 7.36 -2.68
CA GLU A 42 15.07 8.48 -3.56
C GLU A 42 13.77 8.22 -4.35
N HIS A 43 13.49 6.95 -4.66
CA HIS A 43 12.30 6.54 -5.39
C HIS A 43 11.56 5.45 -4.63
N SER A 44 10.29 5.69 -4.34
CA SER A 44 9.40 4.72 -3.71
C SER A 44 8.02 4.73 -4.35
N LEU A 45 7.46 3.53 -4.53
CA LEU A 45 6.14 3.29 -5.10
C LEU A 45 5.28 2.51 -4.09
N ALA A 46 4.06 2.96 -3.85
CA ALA A 46 3.06 2.24 -3.08
C ALA A 46 1.99 1.67 -4.02
N VAL A 47 1.67 0.39 -3.85
CA VAL A 47 0.57 -0.28 -4.55
C VAL A 47 -0.62 -0.40 -3.60
N ILE A 48 -1.73 0.27 -3.91
CA ILE A 48 -2.92 0.33 -3.04
C ILE A 48 -4.14 -0.30 -3.72
N PRO A 49 -5.21 -0.64 -2.98
CA PRO A 49 -6.48 -1.03 -3.60
C PRO A 49 -7.06 0.14 -4.40
N GLU A 50 -7.68 -0.16 -5.54
CA GLU A 50 -8.44 0.82 -6.32
C GLU A 50 -9.45 1.58 -5.46
N GLY A 51 -9.43 2.92 -5.58
CA GLY A 51 -10.34 3.80 -4.86
C GLY A 51 -10.03 4.04 -3.38
N ASP A 52 -8.93 3.50 -2.82
CA ASP A 52 -8.52 3.79 -1.43
C ASP A 52 -7.86 5.18 -1.30
N ALA A 53 -8.70 6.21 -1.31
CA ALA A 53 -8.26 7.61 -1.19
C ALA A 53 -7.47 7.89 0.09
N THR A 54 -7.71 7.14 1.17
CA THR A 54 -7.02 7.38 2.45
C THR A 54 -5.56 6.94 2.37
N LEU A 55 -5.30 5.74 1.83
CA LEU A 55 -3.93 5.28 1.60
C LEU A 55 -3.22 6.12 0.54
N ARG A 56 -3.94 6.52 -0.52
CA ARG A 56 -3.39 7.40 -1.56
C ARG A 56 -2.82 8.69 -0.95
N THR A 57 -3.64 9.44 -0.21
CA THR A 57 -3.21 10.70 0.42
C THR A 57 -2.07 10.45 1.40
N LEU A 58 -2.18 9.43 2.25
CA LEU A 58 -1.13 9.12 3.24
C LEU A 58 0.23 8.87 2.60
N PHE A 59 0.30 8.12 1.49
CA PHE A 59 1.57 7.85 0.82
C PHE A 59 2.09 9.03 0.01
N GLN A 60 1.21 9.79 -0.65
CA GLN A 60 1.58 11.00 -1.38
C GLN A 60 2.16 12.08 -0.45
N ASP A 61 1.59 12.25 0.75
CA ASP A 61 2.10 13.19 1.76
C ASP A 61 3.53 12.83 2.23
N ILE A 62 3.93 11.55 2.11
CA ILE A 62 5.28 11.06 2.44
C ILE A 62 6.22 11.15 1.21
N GLY A 63 5.70 11.49 0.02
CA GLY A 63 6.48 11.63 -1.21
C GLY A 63 6.56 10.36 -2.06
N PHE A 64 5.68 9.37 -1.85
CA PHE A 64 5.67 8.15 -2.64
C PHE A 64 4.85 8.36 -3.92
N ALA A 65 5.32 7.75 -5.01
CA ALA A 65 4.44 7.47 -6.14
C ALA A 65 3.37 6.45 -5.70
N VAL A 66 2.17 6.54 -6.26
CA VAL A 66 1.07 5.63 -5.92
C VAL A 66 0.49 5.05 -7.19
N THR A 67 0.34 3.73 -7.20
CA THR A 67 -0.39 2.99 -8.24
C THR A 67 -1.49 2.15 -7.61
N GLU A 68 -2.57 1.95 -8.36
CA GLU A 68 -3.74 1.23 -7.87
C GLU A 68 -3.84 -0.12 -8.56
N VAL A 69 -4.16 -1.16 -7.79
CA VAL A 69 -4.49 -2.47 -8.33
C VAL A 69 -5.99 -2.70 -8.22
N ALA A 70 -6.61 -2.99 -9.35
CA ALA A 70 -8.04 -3.26 -9.44
C ALA A 70 -8.39 -4.45 -8.55
N SER A 71 -9.45 -4.30 -7.76
CA SER A 71 -10.10 -5.43 -7.10
C SER A 71 -10.97 -6.16 -8.12
N MET A 72 -10.35 -6.92 -9.02
CA MET A 72 -11.08 -7.69 -10.04
C MET A 72 -12.16 -8.56 -9.37
N SER A 73 -13.40 -8.33 -9.79
CA SER A 73 -14.56 -9.16 -9.43
C SER A 73 -14.58 -10.37 -10.37
N GLY A 74 -13.86 -11.42 -10.00
CA GLY A 74 -13.85 -12.72 -10.68
C GLY A 74 -13.55 -13.86 -9.71
N ASP A 75 -13.60 -15.12 -10.18
CA ASP A 75 -13.42 -16.35 -9.37
C ASP A 75 -12.13 -16.40 -8.53
N ARG A 76 -11.15 -15.53 -8.83
CA ARG A 76 -9.96 -15.32 -8.02
C ARG A 76 -9.79 -13.83 -7.68
N PRO A 77 -9.84 -13.43 -6.39
CA PRO A 77 -9.47 -12.08 -5.99
C PRO A 77 -7.96 -11.84 -6.24
N PRO A 78 -7.55 -10.59 -6.54
CA PRO A 78 -6.15 -10.27 -6.81
C PRO A 78 -5.26 -10.64 -5.62
N GLY A 79 -4.14 -11.26 -5.94
CA GLY A 79 -3.15 -11.74 -4.97
C GLY A 79 -1.91 -10.84 -4.93
N LEU A 80 -0.95 -11.25 -4.10
CA LEU A 80 0.34 -10.56 -3.96
C LEU A 80 1.07 -10.42 -5.31
N SER A 81 1.01 -11.43 -6.17
CA SER A 81 1.64 -11.42 -7.49
C SER A 81 1.08 -10.35 -8.42
N ASP A 82 -0.21 -10.03 -8.32
CA ASP A 82 -0.83 -8.97 -9.11
C ASP A 82 -0.31 -7.59 -8.65
N SER A 83 -0.23 -7.38 -7.33
CA SER A 83 0.36 -6.15 -6.77
C SER A 83 1.83 -5.98 -7.15
N LEU A 84 2.60 -7.06 -7.17
CA LEU A 84 4.00 -7.04 -7.61
C LEU A 84 4.13 -6.66 -9.08
N ARG A 85 3.31 -7.25 -9.96
CA ARG A 85 3.33 -6.93 -11.39
C ARG A 85 3.08 -5.43 -11.61
N THR A 86 2.02 -4.89 -11.03
CA THR A 86 1.68 -3.46 -11.13
C THR A 86 2.78 -2.55 -10.58
N GLY A 87 3.54 -3.02 -9.59
CA GLY A 87 4.64 -2.27 -9.00
C GLY A 87 5.97 -2.30 -9.76
N LEU A 88 6.09 -3.15 -10.78
CA LEU A 88 7.32 -3.37 -11.57
C LEU A 88 7.22 -2.89 -13.02
N GLU A 89 6.04 -2.43 -13.44
CA GLU A 89 5.79 -1.78 -14.74
C GLU A 89 6.26 -0.32 -14.73
#